data_AF-A0A820MNU5-F1
#
_entry.id   AF-A0A820MNU5-F1
#
_cell.length_a   1.000
_cell.length_b   1.000
_cell.length_c   1.000
_cell.angle_alpha   90.00
_cell.angle_beta   90.00
_cell.angle_gamma   90.00
#
_symmetry.space_group_name_H-M   'P 1'
#
loop_
_entity.id
_entity.type
_entity.pdbx_description
1 polymer ?
#
loop_
_entity_poly.entity_id
_entity_poly.type
_entity_poly.pdbx_seq_one_letter_code
_entity_poly.pdbx_strand_id
1 'polypeptide(L)'
;MVPIMTNHTAKAIDELITLSTQKEFVDLRTELNNLTLTIISSSAFGKGLEPIANAKEIVCRAFTEQLEAIQYRSFRLIDRIPIINRLPFWHRRIL
;
A
#
# COMPACT_ATOMS: atom_id res chain seq x y z
N MET A 1 -6.84 -8.07 -16.72
CA MET A 1 -6.26 -8.02 -15.36
C MET A 1 -4.80 -8.48 -15.36
N VAL A 2 -4.49 -9.74 -15.66
CA VAL A 2 -3.09 -10.25 -15.73
C VAL A 2 -2.15 -9.35 -16.55
N PRO A 3 -2.46 -8.94 -17.80
CA PRO A 3 -1.56 -8.07 -18.57
C PRO A 3 -1.39 -6.66 -17.98
N ILE A 4 -2.40 -6.16 -17.28
CA ILE A 4 -2.35 -4.85 -16.61
C ILE A 4 -1.37 -4.95 -15.42
N MET A 5 -1.51 -6.00 -14.62
CA MET A 5 -0.62 -6.26 -13.49
C MET A 5 0.83 -6.44 -13.94
N THR A 6 1.08 -7.29 -14.95
CA THR A 6 2.45 -7.53 -15.43
C THR A 6 3.09 -6.25 -15.98
N ASN A 7 2.34 -5.45 -16.75
CA ASN A 7 2.87 -4.21 -17.33
C ASN A 7 3.19 -3.15 -16.27
N HIS A 8 2.29 -2.93 -15.30
CA HIS A 8 2.53 -1.94 -14.25
C HIS A 8 3.61 -2.39 -13.27
N THR A 9 3.67 -3.68 -12.94
CA THR A 9 4.73 -4.23 -12.08
C THR A 9 6.10 -4.15 -12.75
N ALA A 10 6.20 -4.47 -14.05
CA ALA A 10 7.46 -4.34 -14.79
C ALA A 10 7.97 -2.89 -14.77
N LYS A 11 7.10 -1.92 -15.05
CA LYS A 11 7.44 -0.49 -14.97
C LYS A 11 7.91 -0.07 -13.57
N ALA A 12 7.19 -0.50 -12.53
CA ALA A 12 7.57 -0.18 -11.15
C ALA A 12 8.93 -0.80 -10.77
N ILE A 13 9.24 -2.01 -11.24
CA ILE A 13 10.56 -2.62 -11.04
C ILE A 13 11.64 -1.80 -11.73
N ASP A 14 11.43 -1.38 -12.98
CA ASP A 14 12.39 -0.55 -13.71
C ASP A 14 12.64 0.79 -12.98
N GLU A 15 11.56 1.45 -12.53
CA GLU A 15 11.64 2.69 -11.74
C GLU A 15 12.42 2.48 -10.42
N LEU A 16 12.12 1.41 -9.67
CA LEU A 16 12.82 1.08 -8.42
C LEU A 16 14.31 0.79 -8.64
N ILE A 17 14.66 0.10 -9.74
CA ILE A 17 16.05 -0.14 -10.11
C ILE A 17 16.74 1.19 -10.42
N THR A 18 16.10 2.10 -11.16
CA THR A 18 16.68 3.42 -11.45
C THR A 18 16.87 4.29 -10.19
N LEU A 19 15.96 4.24 -9.23
CA LEU A 19 16.13 4.95 -7.95
C LEU A 19 17.25 4.34 -7.11
N SER A 20 17.38 3.00 -7.14
CA SER A 20 18.44 2.30 -6.42
C SER A 20 19.85 2.65 -6.94
N THR A 21 20.01 2.85 -8.25
CA THR A 21 21.29 3.24 -8.85
C THR A 21 21.66 4.69 -8.53
N GLN A 22 20.69 5.52 -8.17
CA GLN A 22 20.88 6.92 -7.75
C GLN A 22 21.24 7.05 -6.25
N LYS A 23 21.32 5.94 -5.50
CA LYS A 23 21.56 5.89 -4.04
C LYS A 23 20.52 6.66 -3.21
N GLU A 24 19.32 6.87 -3.75
CA GLU A 24 18.24 7.50 -3.01
C GLU A 24 17.62 6.49 -2.02
N PHE A 25 17.14 6.99 -0.88
CA PHE A 25 16.41 6.16 0.07
C PHE A 25 15.02 5.88 -0.50
N VAL A 26 14.74 4.61 -0.77
CA VAL A 26 13.46 4.18 -1.35
C VAL A 26 12.52 3.73 -0.24
N ASP A 27 11.41 4.44 -0.09
CA ASP A 27 10.30 3.96 0.73
C ASP A 27 9.46 2.94 -0.04
N LEU A 28 9.78 1.66 0.14
CA LEU A 28 9.08 0.54 -0.49
C LEU A 28 7.58 0.52 -0.17
N ARG A 29 7.15 1.00 1.00
CA ARG A 29 5.72 1.01 1.35
C ARG A 29 4.98 1.96 0.43
N THR A 30 5.52 3.17 0.25
CA THR A 30 4.93 4.19 -0.61
C THR A 30 4.88 3.71 -2.06
N GLU A 31 5.97 3.13 -2.57
CA GLU A 31 6.03 2.65 -3.95
C GLU A 31 5.09 1.47 -4.23
N LEU A 32 4.98 0.52 -3.31
CA LEU A 32 4.08 -0.62 -3.46
C LEU A 32 2.60 -0.23 -3.30
N ASN A 33 2.28 0.73 -2.44
CA ASN A 33 0.92 1.30 -2.33
C ASN A 33 0.53 1.99 -3.64
N ASN A 34 1.45 2.75 -4.21
CA ASN A 34 1.27 3.42 -5.48
C ASN A 34 1.08 2.43 -6.64
N LEU A 35 1.90 1.38 -6.74
CA LEU A 35 1.71 0.30 -7.71
C LEU A 35 0.34 -0.36 -7.56
N THR A 36 -0.07 -0.67 -6.32
CA THR A 36 -1.35 -1.30 -6.02
C THR A 36 -2.52 -0.44 -6.51
N LEU A 37 -2.50 0.85 -6.18
CA LEU A 37 -3.53 1.79 -6.62
C LEU A 37 -3.58 1.92 -8.14
N THR A 38 -2.42 1.98 -8.78
CA THR A 38 -2.30 2.04 -10.24
C THR A 38 -2.92 0.81 -10.90
N ILE A 39 -2.63 -0.39 -10.38
CA ILE A 39 -3.22 -1.65 -10.85
C ILE A 39 -4.75 -1.64 -10.67
N ILE A 40 -5.24 -1.21 -9.51
CA ILE A 40 -6.68 -1.14 -9.22
C ILE A 40 -7.35 -0.15 -10.17
N SER A 41 -6.80 1.06 -10.32
CA SER A 41 -7.40 2.09 -11.17
C SER A 41 -7.44 1.65 -12.63
N SER A 42 -6.32 1.13 -13.14
CA SER A 42 -6.22 0.65 -14.52
C SER A 42 -7.12 -0.56 -14.76
N SER A 43 -7.28 -1.44 -13.78
CA SER A 43 -8.13 -2.63 -13.91
C SER A 43 -9.62 -2.31 -13.79
N ALA A 44 -10.01 -1.42 -12.88
CA ALA A 44 -11.41 -1.11 -12.59
C ALA A 44 -11.98 -0.06 -13.55
N PHE A 45 -11.19 0.95 -13.92
CA PHE A 45 -11.66 2.09 -14.72
C PHE A 45 -11.08 2.12 -16.14
N GLY A 46 -10.23 1.14 -16.50
CA GLY A 46 -9.58 1.07 -17.81
C GLY A 46 -8.55 2.17 -18.09
N LYS A 47 -8.28 3.02 -17.09
CA LYS A 47 -7.33 4.13 -17.13
C LYS A 47 -6.62 4.23 -15.78
N GLY A 48 -5.32 4.48 -15.79
CA GLY A 48 -4.57 4.76 -14.57
C GLY A 48 -4.72 6.21 -14.12
N LEU A 49 -4.04 6.57 -13.03
CA LEU A 49 -4.08 7.89 -12.39
C LEU A 49 -3.10 8.89 -13.03
N GLU A 50 -2.31 8.47 -14.01
CA GLU A 50 -1.31 9.28 -14.71
C GLU A 50 -1.87 10.52 -15.45
N PRO A 51 -3.09 10.51 -16.05
CA PRO A 51 -3.58 11.67 -16.80
C PRO A 51 -4.09 12.81 -15.91
N ILE A 52 -4.16 12.62 -14.59
CA ILE A 52 -4.66 13.64 -13.64
C ILE A 52 -3.47 14.11 -12.79
N ALA A 53 -3.02 15.33 -13.04
CA ALA A 53 -1.94 15.96 -12.28
C ALA A 53 -2.24 15.90 -10.77
N ASN A 54 -1.26 15.46 -9.98
CA ASN A 54 -1.31 15.31 -8.51
C ASN A 54 -2.33 14.30 -7.97
N ALA A 55 -3.18 13.67 -8.79
CA ALA A 55 -4.15 12.68 -8.28
C ALA A 55 -3.44 11.43 -7.75
N LYS A 56 -2.37 10.99 -8.42
CA LYS A 56 -1.55 9.86 -7.97
C LYS A 56 -1.06 10.07 -6.53
N GLU A 57 -0.49 11.23 -6.24
CA GLU A 57 0.02 11.57 -4.91
C GLU A 57 -1.10 11.70 -3.87
N ILE A 58 -2.16 12.44 -4.18
CA ILE A 58 -3.29 12.66 -3.27
C ILE A 58 -3.96 11.32 -2.90
N VAL A 59 -4.23 10.48 -3.90
CA VAL A 59 -4.87 9.18 -3.70
C VAL A 59 -3.95 8.23 -2.94
N CYS A 60 -2.64 8.20 -3.25
CA CYS A 60 -1.68 7.39 -2.50
C CYS A 60 -1.59 7.79 -1.03
N ARG A 61 -1.55 9.09 -0.74
CA ARG A 61 -1.54 9.59 0.63
C ARG A 61 -2.82 9.22 1.38
N ALA A 62 -3.98 9.54 0.79
CA ALA A 62 -5.26 9.22 1.39
C ALA A 62 -5.43 7.71 1.63
N PHE A 63 -5.01 6.89 0.67
CA PHE A 63 -5.07 5.43 0.81
C PHE A 63 -4.17 4.92 1.92
N THR A 64 -2.94 5.45 2.04
CA THR A 64 -2.00 5.07 3.10
C THR A 64 -2.54 5.45 4.48
N GLU A 65 -3.06 6.67 4.65
CA GLU A 65 -3.70 7.11 5.89
C GLU A 65 -4.89 6.22 6.27
N GLN A 66 -5.72 5.81 5.31
CA GLN A 66 -6.84 4.92 5.56
C GLN A 66 -6.38 3.50 5.93
N LEU A 67 -5.33 2.98 5.30
CA LEU A 67 -4.75 1.69 5.66
C LEU A 67 -4.23 1.69 7.09
N GLU A 68 -3.53 2.74 7.50
CA GLU A 68 -3.04 2.90 8.88
C GLU A 68 -4.20 3.02 9.88
N ALA A 69 -5.23 3.79 9.54
CA ALA A 69 -6.42 3.90 10.38
C ALA A 69 -7.17 2.56 10.53
N ILE A 70 -7.31 1.80 9.44
CA ILE A 70 -7.91 0.46 9.45
C ILE A 70 -7.05 -0.51 10.25
N GLN A 71 -5.73 -0.48 10.07
CA GLN A 71 -4.79 -1.31 10.81
C GLN A 71 -4.90 -1.04 12.31
N TYR A 72 -4.86 0.24 12.71
CA TYR A 72 -5.02 0.66 14.10
C TYR A 72 -6.35 0.20 14.70
N ARG A 73 -7.46 0.43 13.99
CA ARG A 73 -8.80 0.00 14.43
C ARG A 73 -8.89 -1.51 14.54
N SER A 74 -8.35 -2.23 13.57
CA SER A 74 -8.29 -3.69 13.57
C SER A 74 -7.54 -4.21 14.79
N PHE A 75 -6.36 -3.62 15.11
CA PHE A 75 -5.62 -3.98 16.32
C PHE A 75 -6.40 -3.72 17.60
N ARG A 76 -7.12 -2.59 17.73
CA ARG A 76 -7.97 -2.34 18.91
C ARG A 76 -9.15 -3.30 19.02
N LEU A 77 -9.62 -3.84 17.89
CA LEU A 77 -10.69 -4.83 17.89
C LEU A 77 -10.19 -6.23 18.27
N ILE A 78 -8.91 -6.54 18.04
CA ILE A 78 -8.31 -7.82 18.45
C ILE A 78 -8.45 -8.05 19.96
N ASP A 79 -8.24 -7.01 20.77
CA ASP A 79 -8.42 -7.08 22.23
C ASP A 79 -9.86 -7.43 22.64
N ARG A 80 -10.84 -7.15 21.77
CA ARG A 80 -12.25 -7.47 21.99
C ARG A 80 -12.63 -8.87 21.51
N ILE A 81 -11.75 -9.59 20.81
CA ILE A 81 -12.01 -10.96 20.36
C ILE A 81 -11.59 -11.93 21.48
N PRO A 82 -12.54 -12.59 22.17
CA PRO A 82 -12.24 -13.38 23.37
C PRO A 82 -11.25 -14.53 23.14
N ILE A 83 -11.22 -15.07 21.92
CA ILE A 83 -10.32 -16.16 21.55
C ILE A 83 -8.88 -15.64 21.37
N ILE A 84 -8.69 -14.47 20.75
CA ILE A 84 -7.37 -13.92 20.47
C ILE A 84 -6.74 -13.33 21.74
N ASN A 85 -7.55 -12.65 22.57
CA ASN A 85 -7.08 -12.07 23.83
C ASN A 85 -6.64 -13.13 24.87
N ARG A 86 -7.01 -14.40 24.67
CA ARG A 86 -6.57 -15.53 25.53
C ARG A 86 -5.32 -16.23 25.01
N LEU A 87 -4.78 -15.84 23.86
CA LEU A 87 -3.57 -16.46 23.32
C LEU A 87 -2.32 -15.96 24.08
N PRO A 88 -1.39 -16.85 24.46
CA PRO A 88 -0.25 -16.53 25.31
C PRO A 88 0.78 -15.59 24.66
N PHE A 89 0.61 -15.26 23.38
CA PHE A 89 1.53 -14.41 22.60
C PHE A 89 1.03 -12.96 22.45
N TRP A 90 -0.25 -12.70 22.74
CA TRP A 90 -0.92 -11.43 22.43
C TRP A 90 -0.91 -10.42 23.57
N HIS A 91 -0.45 -10.80 24.76
CA HIS A 91 -0.17 -9.87 25.86
C HIS A 91 1.11 -9.06 25.58
N ARG A 92 1.11 -8.22 24.54
CA ARG A 92 2.18 -7.23 24.33
C ARG A 92 1.76 -5.91 24.96
N ARG A 93 2.59 -5.47 25.91
CA ARG A 93 2.60 -4.13 26.50
C ARG A 93 2.61 -3.10 25.36
N ILE A 94 1.46 -2.47 25.12
CA ILE A 94 1.38 -1.26 24.30
C ILE A 94 1.78 -0.12 25.25
N LEU A 95 3.00 0.38 25.05
CA LEU A 95 3.52 1.63 25.62
C LEU A 95 2.95 2.81 24.84
#